data_AF-A0A7C2USH8-F1
#
_entry.id   AF-A0A7C2USH8-F1
#
_cell.length_a   1.000
_cell.length_b   1.000
_cell.length_c   1.000
_cell.angle_alpha   90.00
_cell.angle_beta   90.00
_cell.angle_gamma   90.00
#
_symmetry.space_group_name_H-M   'P 1'
#
loop_
_entity.id
_entity.type
_entity.pdbx_description
1 polymer ?
#
loop_
_entity_poly.entity_id
_entity_poly.type
_entity_poly.pdbx_seq_one_letter_code
_entity_poly.pdbx_strand_id
1 'polypeptide(L)'
;MRNTDAGVRVGWAVIPARAASIALLWLLTGLFAFAAEAVELPPFGSQEYLILGIVLLLAFAALGFGFYLLRWTLAQDPGTPKMQEVARAIQDGANAYLKRQISTMIWFVLAITAILFLLYRPVYERVYPGEGLLLGAGIAVAFFLGVFASYGAGYVGMYMAVRGNLRTAAAALTSFKRALEIAFRAGAVSGMFTVGLGLLGATVIFLLFREKAMFVLVGFGFGGSLAALFMRVGGGIYTKGADVGADLVGKVEAGIPEDDPRNPATIADNVGDNVGDCAGMAADVFESYEVTLVAAIILGVAASLVLTPESAMKLVMFALLVRGVGV
;
A
#
# COMPACT_ATOMS: atom_id res chain seq x y z
N MET A 1 -51.51 -36.53 36.53
CA MET A 1 -52.92 -36.21 36.22
C MET A 1 -52.99 -34.78 35.67
N ARG A 2 -53.61 -34.62 34.48
CA ARG A 2 -54.10 -33.38 33.82
C ARG A 2 -53.03 -32.30 33.53
N ASN A 3 -52.54 -32.09 32.31
CA ASN A 3 -53.18 -31.70 31.04
C ASN A 3 -54.03 -30.42 31.14
N THR A 4 -53.55 -29.33 30.52
CA THR A 4 -54.23 -28.57 29.45
C THR A 4 -53.33 -27.45 28.90
N ASP A 5 -52.95 -27.60 27.64
CA ASP A 5 -52.97 -26.60 26.55
C ASP A 5 -52.85 -25.10 26.86
N ALA A 6 -51.78 -24.49 26.35
CA ALA A 6 -51.84 -23.21 25.66
C ALA A 6 -50.69 -23.15 24.64
N GLY A 7 -51.04 -23.43 23.38
CA GLY A 7 -50.08 -23.52 22.29
C GLY A 7 -49.56 -22.16 21.82
N VAL A 8 -48.32 -22.16 21.36
CA VAL A 8 -47.87 -21.30 20.26
C VAL A 8 -47.05 -22.16 19.31
N ARG A 9 -47.69 -22.56 18.20
CA ARG A 9 -46.98 -23.05 17.02
C ARG A 9 -46.29 -21.86 16.36
N VAL A 10 -44.98 -21.74 16.46
CA VAL A 10 -44.23 -20.83 15.58
C VAL A 10 -43.87 -21.63 14.33
N GLY A 11 -44.70 -21.46 13.30
CA GLY A 11 -44.49 -22.06 12.00
C GLY A 11 -43.19 -21.56 11.36
N TRP A 12 -42.45 -22.50 10.79
CA TRP A 12 -41.45 -22.27 9.77
C TRP A 12 -42.11 -21.66 8.53
N ALA A 13 -42.13 -20.34 8.40
CA ALA A 13 -42.39 -19.65 7.13
C ALA A 13 -42.19 -18.13 7.23
N VAL A 14 -40.94 -17.64 7.27
CA VAL A 14 -40.62 -16.32 6.71
C VAL A 14 -39.20 -16.35 6.13
N ILE A 15 -39.04 -16.96 4.95
CA ILE A 15 -37.95 -16.63 4.04
C ILE A 15 -38.58 -16.19 2.71
N PRO A 16 -38.97 -14.91 2.58
CA PRO A 16 -38.87 -14.29 1.26
C PRO A 16 -38.29 -12.86 1.29
N ALA A 17 -38.30 -12.19 2.45
CA ALA A 17 -37.93 -10.77 2.51
C ALA A 17 -36.42 -10.54 2.32
N ARG A 18 -35.54 -11.31 2.97
CA ARG A 18 -34.08 -11.12 2.87
C ARG A 18 -33.53 -11.40 1.46
N ALA A 19 -34.08 -12.39 0.75
CA ALA A 19 -33.65 -12.71 -0.60
C ALA A 19 -34.10 -11.63 -1.59
N ALA A 20 -35.32 -11.08 -1.44
CA ALA A 20 -35.80 -9.97 -2.23
C ALA A 20 -35.03 -8.67 -1.93
N SER A 21 -34.66 -8.40 -0.67
CA SER A 21 -33.82 -7.25 -0.30
C SER A 21 -32.42 -7.37 -0.88
N ILE A 22 -31.81 -8.55 -0.83
CA ILE A 22 -30.49 -8.81 -1.41
C ILE A 22 -30.58 -8.72 -2.94
N ALA A 23 -31.58 -9.34 -3.58
CA ALA A 23 -31.77 -9.25 -5.02
C ALA A 23 -32.05 -7.82 -5.51
N LEU A 24 -32.82 -7.03 -4.74
CA LEU A 24 -33.07 -5.61 -5.03
C LEU A 24 -31.81 -4.78 -4.82
N LEU A 25 -31.00 -5.09 -3.79
CA LEU A 25 -29.69 -4.47 -3.59
C LEU A 25 -28.74 -4.82 -4.74
N TRP A 26 -28.73 -6.07 -5.21
CA TRP A 26 -27.95 -6.55 -6.35
C TRP A 26 -28.43 -5.97 -7.69
N LEU A 27 -29.73 -5.75 -7.87
CA LEU A 27 -30.31 -5.09 -9.04
C LEU A 27 -29.99 -3.60 -9.06
N LEU A 28 -30.09 -2.94 -7.90
CA LEU A 28 -29.72 -1.53 -7.75
C LEU A 28 -28.20 -1.36 -7.92
N THR A 29 -27.37 -2.17 -7.27
CA THR A 29 -25.91 -2.11 -7.47
C THR A 29 -25.52 -2.49 -8.88
N GLY A 30 -26.19 -3.45 -9.51
CA GLY A 30 -25.98 -3.81 -10.92
C GLY A 30 -26.26 -2.62 -11.85
N LEU A 31 -27.44 -2.00 -11.76
CA LEU A 31 -27.82 -0.85 -12.58
C LEU A 31 -26.91 0.38 -12.38
N PHE A 32 -26.47 0.67 -11.15
CA PHE A 32 -25.54 1.77 -10.87
C PHE A 32 -24.08 1.44 -11.24
N ALA A 33 -23.64 0.19 -11.11
CA ALA A 33 -22.31 -0.25 -11.54
C ALA A 33 -22.15 -0.12 -13.07
N PHE A 34 -23.19 -0.47 -13.83
CA PHE A 34 -23.20 -0.32 -15.29
C PHE A 34 -22.96 1.12 -15.77
N ALA A 35 -23.41 2.13 -15.02
CA ALA A 35 -23.26 3.54 -15.42
C ALA A 35 -21.83 4.08 -15.22
N ALA A 36 -21.08 3.55 -14.25
CA ALA A 36 -19.70 3.97 -13.98
C ALA A 36 -18.67 3.29 -14.90
N GLU A 37 -19.01 2.12 -15.47
CA GLU A 37 -18.12 1.32 -16.32
C GLU A 37 -18.02 1.84 -17.76
N ALA A 38 -18.98 2.67 -18.21
CA ALA A 38 -19.08 3.17 -19.58
C ALA A 38 -18.63 4.64 -19.75
N VAL A 39 -17.77 5.13 -18.85
CA VAL A 39 -17.28 6.52 -18.94
C VAL A 39 -16.27 6.65 -20.07
N GLU A 40 -16.59 7.48 -21.07
CA GLU A 40 -15.66 7.85 -22.13
C GLU A 40 -15.03 9.22 -21.84
N LEU A 41 -13.71 9.24 -21.65
CA LEU A 41 -12.96 10.47 -21.52
C LEU A 41 -12.57 11.01 -22.91
N PRO A 42 -12.43 12.34 -23.07
CA PRO A 42 -11.90 12.94 -24.28
C PRO A 42 -10.52 12.37 -24.64
N PRO A 43 -10.18 12.26 -25.94
CA PRO A 43 -8.89 11.72 -26.36
C PRO A 43 -7.74 12.59 -25.90
N PHE A 44 -6.60 11.97 -25.60
CA PHE A 44 -5.40 12.68 -25.16
C PHE A 44 -4.86 13.60 -26.25
N GLY A 45 -4.66 14.87 -25.91
CA GLY A 45 -3.97 15.85 -26.72
C GLY A 45 -2.50 15.98 -26.34
N SER A 46 -1.82 16.94 -26.98
CA SER A 46 -0.41 17.25 -26.70
C SER A 46 -0.18 17.77 -25.28
N GLN A 47 -1.18 18.42 -24.69
CA GLN A 47 -1.11 18.95 -23.33
C GLN A 47 -1.12 17.82 -22.29
N GLU A 48 -1.96 16.80 -22.47
CA GLU A 48 -2.04 15.63 -21.61
C GLU A 48 -0.70 14.87 -21.60
N TYR A 49 -0.12 14.61 -22.78
CA TYR A 49 1.19 13.97 -22.87
C TYR A 49 2.31 14.82 -22.24
N LEU A 50 2.24 16.15 -22.38
CA LEU A 50 3.20 17.05 -21.74
C LEU A 50 3.10 16.97 -20.21
N ILE A 51 1.88 17.01 -19.66
CA ILE A 51 1.65 16.88 -18.21
C ILE A 51 2.16 15.53 -17.71
N LEU A 52 1.81 14.43 -18.37
CA LEU A 52 2.30 13.10 -18.00
C LEU A 52 3.82 13.00 -18.10
N GLY A 53 4.44 13.64 -19.10
CA GLY A 53 5.90 13.72 -19.21
C GLY A 53 6.55 14.47 -18.04
N ILE A 54 5.95 15.57 -17.59
CA ILE A 54 6.42 16.32 -16.40
C ILE A 54 6.26 15.46 -15.15
N VAL A 55 5.09 14.87 -14.93
CA VAL A 55 4.81 14.01 -13.78
C VAL A 55 5.76 12.80 -13.74
N LEU A 56 6.02 12.19 -14.90
CA LEU A 56 6.97 11.09 -15.02
C LEU A 56 8.39 11.51 -14.63
N LEU A 57 8.83 12.69 -15.08
CA LEU A 57 10.14 13.24 -14.71
C LEU A 57 10.23 13.49 -13.20
N LEU A 58 9.17 14.01 -12.58
CA LEU A 58 9.11 14.23 -11.13
C LEU A 58 9.13 12.91 -10.35
N ALA A 59 8.45 11.87 -10.84
CA ALA A 59 8.52 10.53 -10.23
C ALA A 59 9.97 9.98 -10.25
N PHE A 60 10.68 10.11 -11.37
CA PHE A 60 12.09 9.74 -11.45
C PHE A 60 12.99 10.63 -10.58
N ALA A 61 12.68 11.92 -10.47
CA ALA A 61 13.41 12.83 -9.58
C ALA A 61 13.26 12.41 -8.10
N ALA A 62 12.05 12.03 -7.67
CA ALA A 62 11.79 11.49 -6.33
C ALA A 62 12.66 10.25 -6.06
N LEU A 63 12.61 9.26 -6.96
CA LEU A 63 13.40 8.03 -6.83
C LEU A 63 14.92 8.31 -6.85
N GLY A 64 15.36 9.23 -7.72
CA GLY A 64 16.75 9.66 -7.81
C GLY A 64 17.22 10.34 -6.53
N PHE A 65 16.41 11.22 -5.95
CA PHE A 65 16.71 11.90 -4.69
C PHE A 65 16.69 10.92 -3.51
N GLY A 66 15.71 10.01 -3.45
CA GLY A 66 15.67 8.92 -2.47
C GLY A 66 16.93 8.05 -2.55
N PHE A 67 17.39 7.71 -3.76
CA PHE A 67 18.63 6.96 -3.96
C PHE A 67 19.88 7.74 -3.55
N TYR A 68 19.92 9.05 -3.81
CA TYR A 68 20.97 9.92 -3.32
C TYR A 68 21.03 9.91 -1.78
N LEU A 69 19.89 10.07 -1.11
CA LEU A 69 19.79 10.02 0.35
C LEU A 69 20.18 8.65 0.90
N LEU A 70 19.79 7.56 0.22
CA LEU A 70 20.21 6.20 0.57
C LEU A 70 21.74 6.11 0.56
N ARG A 71 22.40 6.49 -0.54
CA ARG A 71 23.86 6.45 -0.63
C ARG A 71 24.53 7.31 0.42
N TRP A 72 24.00 8.52 0.64
CA TRP A 72 24.52 9.44 1.65
C TRP A 72 24.44 8.84 3.06
N THR A 73 23.31 8.22 3.41
CA THR A 73 23.12 7.59 4.71
C THR A 73 24.02 6.38 4.86
N LEU A 74 24.14 5.52 3.84
CA LEU A 74 25.02 4.35 3.90
C LEU A 74 26.51 4.70 4.03
N ALA A 75 26.92 5.86 3.53
CA ALA A 75 28.28 6.37 3.68
C ALA A 75 28.62 6.84 5.10
N GLN A 76 27.64 6.97 6.00
CA GLN A 76 27.90 7.34 7.41
C GLN A 76 28.52 6.19 8.18
N ASP A 77 29.29 6.54 9.21
CA ASP A 77 30.01 5.60 10.08
C ASP A 77 29.04 4.58 10.70
N PRO A 78 29.23 3.27 10.46
CA PRO A 78 28.43 2.21 11.05
C PRO A 78 28.77 1.93 12.52
N GLY A 79 29.70 2.66 13.13
CA GLY A 79 30.08 2.50 14.52
C GLY A 79 30.93 1.25 14.79
N THR A 80 30.99 0.86 16.07
CA THR A 80 31.90 -0.20 16.53
C THR A 80 31.52 -1.59 16.00
N PRO A 81 32.46 -2.56 15.95
CA PRO A 81 32.16 -3.92 15.53
C PRO A 81 31.01 -4.59 16.31
N LYS A 82 30.89 -4.30 17.61
CA LYS A 82 29.83 -4.83 18.46
C LYS A 82 28.45 -4.25 18.10
N MET A 83 28.38 -2.96 17.75
CA MET A 83 27.13 -2.37 17.25
C MET A 83 26.72 -3.00 15.92
N GLN A 84 27.69 -3.25 15.03
CA GLN A 84 27.45 -3.90 13.74
C GLN A 84 27.02 -5.37 13.89
N GLU A 85 27.42 -6.06 14.95
CA GLU A 85 26.98 -7.42 15.27
C GLU A 85 25.49 -7.43 15.63
N VAL A 86 25.06 -6.55 16.54
CA VAL A 86 23.65 -6.40 16.92
C VAL A 86 22.78 -6.00 15.71
N ALA A 87 23.24 -5.02 14.93
CA ALA A 87 22.52 -4.59 13.73
C ALA A 87 22.38 -5.72 12.70
N ARG A 88 23.38 -6.62 12.57
CA ARG A 88 23.28 -7.79 11.70
C ARG A 88 22.23 -8.78 12.17
N ALA A 89 22.14 -9.05 13.47
CA ALA A 89 21.08 -9.91 14.02
C ALA A 89 19.69 -9.35 13.73
N ILE A 90 19.49 -8.04 13.92
CA ILE A 90 18.24 -7.36 13.58
C ILE A 90 17.96 -7.44 12.06
N GLN A 91 18.98 -7.22 11.23
CA GLN A 91 18.85 -7.29 9.78
C GLN A 91 18.44 -8.69 9.30
N ASP A 92 19.04 -9.73 9.85
CA ASP A 92 18.74 -11.10 9.48
C ASP A 92 17.32 -11.49 9.90
N GLY A 93 16.90 -11.09 11.10
CA GLY A 93 15.53 -11.28 11.58
C GLY A 93 14.49 -10.56 10.71
N ALA A 94 14.73 -9.28 10.40
CA ALA A 94 13.83 -8.48 9.57
C ALA A 94 13.70 -9.05 8.15
N ASN A 95 14.82 -9.44 7.53
CA ASN A 95 14.81 -10.09 6.21
C ASN A 95 14.11 -11.44 6.23
N ALA A 96 14.34 -12.26 7.27
CA ALA A 96 13.69 -13.56 7.41
C ALA A 96 12.17 -13.42 7.54
N TYR A 97 11.72 -12.47 8.36
CA TYR A 97 10.31 -12.14 8.53
C TYR A 97 9.67 -11.73 7.20
N LEU A 98 10.23 -10.71 6.53
CA LEU A 98 9.65 -10.16 5.31
C LEU A 98 9.65 -11.18 4.17
N LYS A 99 10.72 -11.98 4.05
CA LYS A 99 10.78 -13.10 3.11
C LYS A 99 9.67 -14.12 3.37
N ARG A 100 9.41 -14.46 4.63
CA ARG A 100 8.34 -15.40 4.99
C ARG A 100 6.96 -14.83 4.67
N GLN A 101 6.73 -13.55 4.96
CA GLN A 101 5.49 -12.85 4.63
C GLN A 101 5.23 -12.86 3.12
N ILE A 102 6.19 -12.40 2.31
CA ILE A 102 6.08 -12.37 0.85
C ILE A 102 5.84 -13.78 0.29
N SER A 103 6.61 -14.78 0.74
CA SER A 103 6.49 -16.17 0.27
C SER A 103 5.14 -16.80 0.58
N THR A 104 4.48 -16.35 1.64
CA THR A 104 3.14 -16.82 2.02
C THR A 104 2.08 -16.09 1.20
N MET A 105 2.26 -14.78 1.01
CA MET A 105 1.31 -13.90 0.34
C MET A 105 1.26 -14.06 -1.17
N ILE A 106 2.35 -14.49 -1.81
CA ILE A 106 2.40 -14.62 -3.27
C ILE A 106 1.28 -15.51 -3.83
N TRP A 107 0.89 -16.57 -3.14
CA TRP A 107 -0.19 -17.46 -3.58
C TRP A 107 -1.56 -16.76 -3.56
N PHE A 108 -1.84 -15.97 -2.53
CA PHE A 108 -3.06 -15.16 -2.45
C PHE A 108 -3.08 -14.08 -3.52
N VAL A 109 -1.94 -13.41 -3.76
CA VAL A 109 -1.80 -12.39 -4.80
C VAL A 109 -2.04 -12.99 -6.18
N LEU A 110 -1.45 -14.14 -6.51
CA LEU A 110 -1.67 -14.80 -7.80
C LEU A 110 -3.11 -15.25 -7.98
N ALA A 111 -3.74 -15.80 -6.93
CA ALA A 111 -5.15 -16.18 -6.96
C ALA A 111 -6.06 -14.98 -7.23
N ILE A 112 -5.88 -13.88 -6.50
CA ILE A 112 -6.66 -12.65 -6.70
C ILE A 112 -6.41 -12.06 -8.09
N THR A 113 -5.17 -12.04 -8.56
CA THR A 113 -4.81 -11.59 -9.91
C THR A 113 -5.60 -12.37 -10.98
N ALA A 114 -5.64 -13.69 -10.88
CA ALA A 114 -6.40 -14.53 -11.79
C ALA A 114 -7.92 -14.29 -11.68
N ILE A 115 -8.45 -14.14 -10.46
CA ILE A 115 -9.86 -13.84 -10.22
C ILE A 115 -10.25 -12.50 -10.84
N LEU A 116 -9.44 -11.45 -10.63
CA LEU A 116 -9.68 -10.12 -11.22
C LEU A 116 -9.70 -10.19 -12.75
N PHE A 117 -8.75 -10.90 -13.36
CA PHE A 117 -8.74 -11.08 -14.81
C PHE A 117 -10.02 -11.78 -15.30
N LEU A 118 -10.39 -12.90 -14.68
CA LEU A 118 -11.57 -13.69 -15.07
C LEU A 118 -12.89 -12.94 -14.84
N LEU A 119 -12.94 -12.09 -13.81
CA LEU A 119 -14.11 -11.29 -13.46
C LEU A 119 -14.28 -10.10 -14.40
N TYR A 120 -13.22 -9.31 -14.63
CA TYR A 120 -13.31 -8.05 -15.36
C TYR A 120 -13.26 -8.21 -16.89
N ARG A 121 -12.61 -9.26 -17.41
CA ARG A 121 -12.60 -9.54 -18.86
C ARG A 121 -14.01 -9.56 -19.48
N PRO A 122 -14.97 -10.38 -19.01
CA PRO A 122 -16.30 -10.43 -19.61
C PRO A 122 -17.13 -9.16 -19.40
N VAL A 123 -16.84 -8.38 -18.36
CA VAL A 123 -17.48 -7.09 -18.10
C VAL A 123 -17.04 -6.09 -19.17
N TYR A 124 -15.73 -5.87 -19.32
CA TYR A 124 -15.21 -4.92 -20.29
C TYR A 124 -15.38 -5.35 -21.74
N GLU A 125 -15.47 -6.65 -22.04
CA GLU A 125 -15.82 -7.12 -23.39
C GLU A 125 -17.24 -6.69 -23.80
N ARG A 126 -18.17 -6.57 -22.83
CA ARG A 126 -19.53 -6.10 -23.10
C ARG A 126 -19.59 -4.59 -23.27
N VAL A 127 -18.80 -3.85 -22.48
CA VAL A 127 -18.79 -2.38 -22.49
C VAL A 127 -17.95 -1.83 -23.65
N TYR A 128 -16.78 -2.42 -23.91
CA TYR A 128 -15.85 -2.07 -24.98
C TYR A 128 -15.54 -3.32 -25.84
N PRO A 129 -16.39 -3.66 -26.82
CA PRO A 129 -16.21 -4.84 -27.66
C PRO A 129 -14.83 -4.86 -28.35
N GLY A 130 -14.09 -5.97 -28.20
CA GLY A 130 -12.73 -6.13 -28.73
C GLY A 130 -11.60 -5.70 -27.78
N GLU A 131 -11.92 -5.06 -26.64
CA GLU A 131 -10.92 -4.59 -25.66
C GLU A 131 -11.00 -5.26 -24.29
N GLY A 132 -11.96 -6.17 -24.08
CA GLY A 132 -12.16 -6.83 -22.78
C GLY A 132 -10.94 -7.62 -22.31
N LEU A 133 -10.19 -8.23 -23.24
CA LEU A 133 -8.92 -8.90 -22.93
C LEU A 133 -7.87 -7.91 -22.41
N LEU A 134 -7.70 -6.77 -23.09
CA LEU A 134 -6.68 -5.78 -22.76
C LEU A 134 -6.97 -5.11 -21.41
N LEU A 135 -8.22 -4.71 -21.17
CA LEU A 135 -8.62 -4.05 -19.92
C LEU A 135 -8.65 -5.01 -18.73
N GLY A 136 -9.20 -6.22 -18.92
CA GLY A 136 -9.17 -7.25 -17.88
C GLY A 136 -7.75 -7.65 -17.49
N ALA A 137 -6.85 -7.82 -18.48
CA ALA A 137 -5.44 -8.06 -18.21
C ALA A 137 -4.76 -6.84 -17.57
N GLY A 138 -5.10 -5.64 -18.03
CA GLY A 138 -4.61 -4.38 -17.48
C GLY A 138 -4.87 -4.26 -15.98
N ILE A 139 -6.11 -4.50 -15.53
CA ILE A 139 -6.49 -4.46 -14.11
C ILE A 139 -5.73 -5.51 -13.29
N ALA A 140 -5.64 -6.74 -13.80
CA ALA A 140 -4.95 -7.82 -13.11
C ALA A 140 -3.43 -7.54 -12.97
N VAL A 141 -2.80 -7.05 -14.05
CA VAL A 141 -1.40 -6.65 -14.03
C VAL A 141 -1.19 -5.44 -13.13
N ALA A 142 -2.06 -4.44 -13.20
CA ALA A 142 -2.00 -3.27 -12.34
C ALA A 142 -2.13 -3.66 -10.86
N PHE A 143 -3.04 -4.56 -10.51
CA PHE A 143 -3.11 -5.14 -9.16
C PHE A 143 -1.79 -5.78 -8.74
N PHE A 144 -1.20 -6.62 -9.58
CA PHE A 144 0.09 -7.23 -9.27
C PHE A 144 1.20 -6.18 -9.11
N LEU A 145 1.23 -5.15 -9.96
CA LEU A 145 2.18 -4.05 -9.87
C LEU A 145 1.96 -3.19 -8.61
N GLY A 146 0.72 -3.01 -8.16
CA GLY A 146 0.38 -2.31 -6.93
C GLY A 146 0.89 -3.05 -5.70
N VAL A 147 0.68 -4.38 -5.67
CA VAL A 147 1.27 -5.26 -4.64
C VAL A 147 2.79 -5.15 -4.64
N PHE A 148 3.40 -5.24 -5.83
CA PHE A 148 4.86 -5.17 -5.97
C PHE A 148 5.42 -3.81 -5.51
N ALA A 149 4.79 -2.71 -5.90
CA ALA A 149 5.20 -1.37 -5.53
C ALA A 149 5.06 -1.13 -4.01
N SER A 150 3.97 -1.58 -3.39
CA SER A 150 3.75 -1.47 -1.95
C SER A 150 4.77 -2.30 -1.14
N TYR A 151 5.00 -3.57 -1.52
CA TYR A 151 6.07 -4.37 -0.91
C TYR A 151 7.46 -3.79 -1.18
N GLY A 152 7.69 -3.19 -2.35
CA GLY A 152 8.92 -2.51 -2.70
C GLY A 152 9.18 -1.31 -1.80
N ALA A 153 8.18 -0.45 -1.59
CA ALA A 153 8.24 0.67 -0.67
C ALA A 153 8.51 0.20 0.77
N GLY A 154 7.77 -0.80 1.25
CA GLY A 154 7.98 -1.41 2.56
C GLY A 154 9.37 -2.01 2.73
N TYR A 155 9.88 -2.73 1.72
CA TYR A 155 11.23 -3.31 1.73
C TYR A 155 12.31 -2.23 1.80
N VAL A 156 12.21 -1.18 0.99
CA VAL A 156 13.19 -0.06 1.01
C VAL A 156 13.15 0.66 2.36
N GLY A 157 11.96 0.88 2.91
CA GLY A 157 11.77 1.45 4.24
C GLY A 157 12.47 0.64 5.33
N MET A 158 12.20 -0.68 5.39
CA MET A 158 12.88 -1.60 6.31
C MET A 158 14.40 -1.63 6.09
N TYR A 159 14.83 -1.73 4.83
CA TYR A 159 16.25 -1.80 4.46
C TYR A 159 17.03 -0.59 4.97
N MET A 160 16.43 0.61 4.85
CA MET A 160 17.03 1.83 5.37
C MET A 160 16.85 2.02 6.87
N ALA A 161 15.76 1.56 7.48
CA ALA A 161 15.59 1.63 8.92
C ALA A 161 16.68 0.85 9.65
N VAL A 162 16.92 -0.41 9.25
CA VAL A 162 17.94 -1.29 9.86
C VAL A 162 19.38 -0.79 9.64
N ARG A 163 19.63 -0.06 8.56
CA ARG A 163 20.97 0.50 8.29
C ARG A 163 21.14 1.89 8.89
N GLY A 164 20.05 2.63 8.98
CA GLY A 164 19.96 3.98 9.51
C GLY A 164 20.06 3.98 11.03
N ASN A 165 19.35 3.09 11.73
CA ASN A 165 19.34 3.02 13.19
C ASN A 165 20.75 2.84 13.78
N LEU A 166 21.57 1.95 13.21
CA LEU A 166 22.97 1.72 13.59
C LEU A 166 23.80 3.00 13.49
N ARG A 167 23.66 3.73 12.38
CA ARG A 167 24.41 4.96 12.09
C ARG A 167 23.93 6.13 12.95
N THR A 168 22.63 6.19 13.21
CA THR A 168 22.04 7.14 14.15
C THR A 168 22.59 6.91 15.56
N ALA A 169 22.63 5.64 16.02
CA ALA A 169 23.21 5.30 17.31
C ALA A 169 24.71 5.63 17.39
N ALA A 170 25.47 5.36 16.34
CA ALA A 170 26.89 5.70 16.27
C ALA A 170 27.13 7.22 16.34
N ALA A 171 26.34 8.00 15.58
CA ALA A 171 26.42 9.45 15.61
C ALA A 171 25.98 10.05 16.96
N ALA A 172 25.04 9.42 17.66
CA ALA A 172 24.56 9.88 18.96
C ALA A 172 25.65 9.90 20.04
N LEU A 173 26.71 9.10 19.88
CA LEU A 173 27.89 9.13 20.76
C LEU A 173 28.69 10.45 20.69
N THR A 174 28.51 11.23 19.62
CA THR A 174 29.30 12.44 19.36
C THR A 174 28.45 13.69 19.17
N SER A 175 27.26 13.57 18.55
CA SER A 175 26.42 14.73 18.24
C SER A 175 24.96 14.36 18.05
N PHE A 176 24.10 14.96 18.87
CA PHE A 176 22.65 14.90 18.71
C PHE A 176 22.20 15.42 17.33
N LYS A 177 22.72 16.58 16.90
CA LYS A 177 22.38 17.18 15.60
C LYS A 177 22.69 16.20 14.46
N ARG A 178 23.84 15.52 14.51
CA ARG A 178 24.21 14.57 13.47
C ARG A 178 23.34 13.32 13.50
N ALA A 179 23.06 12.77 14.69
CA ALA A 179 22.17 11.63 14.84
C ALA A 179 20.77 11.93 14.26
N LEU A 180 20.20 13.10 14.59
CA LEU A 180 18.92 13.54 14.05
C LEU A 180 18.94 13.69 12.53
N GLU A 181 20.00 14.28 11.96
CA GLU A 181 20.14 14.41 10.51
C GLU A 181 20.18 13.06 9.80
N ILE A 182 20.90 12.08 10.35
CA ILE A 182 20.98 10.72 9.81
C ILE A 182 19.62 10.03 9.89
N ALA A 183 18.96 10.08 11.05
CA ALA A 183 17.64 9.50 11.25
C ALA A 183 16.61 10.09 10.28
N PHE A 184 16.58 11.42 10.17
CA PHE A 184 15.64 12.13 9.28
C PHE A 184 15.88 11.78 7.81
N ARG A 185 17.14 11.78 7.36
CA ARG A 185 17.49 11.43 5.98
C ARG A 185 17.24 9.95 5.68
N ALA A 186 17.44 9.04 6.64
CA ALA A 186 17.09 7.63 6.50
C ALA A 186 15.56 7.45 6.30
N GLY A 187 14.75 8.14 7.10
CA GLY A 187 13.29 8.14 6.95
C GLY A 187 12.83 8.77 5.63
N ALA A 188 13.50 9.85 5.20
CA ALA A 188 13.20 10.50 3.92
C ALA A 188 13.43 9.58 2.70
N VAL A 189 14.35 8.59 2.78
CA VAL A 189 14.47 7.57 1.72
C VAL A 189 13.15 6.83 1.55
N SER A 190 12.56 6.34 2.64
CA SER A 190 11.29 5.63 2.61
C SER A 190 10.20 6.47 1.95
N GLY A 191 10.04 7.72 2.40
CA GLY A 191 9.05 8.66 1.83
C GLY A 191 9.25 8.90 0.34
N MET A 192 10.47 9.15 -0.12
CA MET A 192 10.79 9.41 -1.53
C MET A 192 10.53 8.20 -2.42
N PHE A 193 10.85 6.99 -1.95
CA PHE A 193 10.55 5.76 -2.69
C PHE A 193 9.04 5.48 -2.71
N THR A 194 8.34 5.71 -1.61
CA THR A 194 6.88 5.56 -1.54
C THR A 194 6.18 6.45 -2.56
N VAL A 195 6.43 7.77 -2.54
CA VAL A 195 5.78 8.69 -3.50
C VAL A 195 6.28 8.47 -4.93
N GLY A 196 7.57 8.17 -5.11
CA GLY A 196 8.16 7.95 -6.43
C GLY A 196 7.62 6.71 -7.12
N LEU A 197 7.49 5.57 -6.40
CA LEU A 197 6.93 4.34 -6.94
C LEU A 197 5.43 4.48 -7.24
N GLY A 198 4.70 5.18 -6.37
CA GLY A 198 3.28 5.44 -6.57
C GLY A 198 3.03 6.28 -7.82
N LEU A 199 3.65 7.46 -7.87
CA LEU A 199 3.53 8.38 -8.99
C LEU A 199 4.02 7.76 -10.31
N LEU A 200 5.12 7.01 -10.29
CA LEU A 200 5.62 6.29 -11.46
C LEU A 200 4.59 5.24 -11.94
N GLY A 201 4.06 4.42 -11.03
CA GLY A 201 3.09 3.38 -11.36
C GLY A 201 1.82 3.98 -11.97
N ALA A 202 1.26 5.00 -11.33
CA ALA A 202 0.07 5.69 -11.83
C ALA A 202 0.31 6.31 -13.21
N THR A 203 1.44 7.00 -13.39
CA THR A 203 1.78 7.67 -14.67
C THR A 203 2.00 6.68 -15.80
N VAL A 204 2.66 5.55 -15.53
CA VAL A 204 2.86 4.49 -16.54
C VAL A 204 1.51 3.89 -16.96
N ILE A 205 0.59 3.66 -16.02
CA ILE A 205 -0.76 3.19 -16.35
C ILE A 205 -1.48 4.20 -17.23
N PHE A 206 -1.38 5.50 -16.94
CA PHE A 206 -1.92 6.56 -17.81
C PHE A 206 -1.31 6.60 -19.20
N LEU A 207 0.00 6.38 -19.34
CA LEU A 207 0.67 6.36 -20.65
C LEU A 207 0.24 5.14 -21.50
N LEU A 208 -0.02 3.99 -20.87
CA LEU A 208 -0.37 2.76 -21.56
C LEU A 208 -1.86 2.67 -21.91
N PHE A 209 -2.74 3.06 -20.98
CA PHE A 209 -4.19 2.87 -21.11
C PHE A 209 -4.95 4.17 -21.39
N ARG A 210 -4.28 5.32 -21.36
CA ARG A 210 -4.79 6.62 -21.78
C ARG A 210 -6.15 6.96 -21.16
N GLU A 211 -7.18 7.16 -21.97
CA GLU A 211 -8.54 7.51 -21.56
C GLU A 211 -9.18 6.44 -20.67
N LYS A 212 -8.69 5.19 -20.75
CA LYS A 212 -9.19 4.05 -19.98
C LYS A 212 -8.34 3.73 -18.75
N ALA A 213 -7.30 4.52 -18.49
CA ALA A 213 -6.38 4.30 -17.37
C ALA A 213 -7.07 4.30 -16.01
N MET A 214 -8.16 5.08 -15.83
CA MET A 214 -8.91 5.11 -14.57
C MET A 214 -9.43 3.72 -14.15
N PHE A 215 -9.86 2.89 -15.10
CA PHE A 215 -10.34 1.55 -14.81
C PHE A 215 -9.21 0.62 -14.34
N VAL A 216 -8.04 0.78 -14.94
CA VAL A 216 -6.85 -0.01 -14.63
C VAL A 216 -6.22 0.40 -13.30
N LEU A 217 -6.24 1.69 -12.97
CA LEU A 217 -5.72 2.24 -11.72
C LEU A 217 -6.42 1.70 -10.47
N VAL A 218 -7.70 1.34 -10.58
CA VAL A 218 -8.42 0.68 -9.48
C VAL A 218 -7.71 -0.63 -9.09
N GLY A 219 -7.21 -1.37 -10.09
CA GLY A 219 -6.37 -2.54 -9.86
C GLY A 219 -5.11 -2.19 -9.06
N PHE A 220 -4.37 -1.16 -9.51
CA PHE A 220 -3.15 -0.70 -8.83
C PHE A 220 -3.37 -0.31 -7.37
N GLY A 221 -4.39 0.52 -7.10
CA GLY A 221 -4.77 0.91 -5.74
C GLY A 221 -5.16 -0.30 -4.90
N PHE A 222 -6.00 -1.19 -5.43
CA PHE A 222 -6.41 -2.41 -4.71
C PHE A 222 -5.24 -3.32 -4.36
N GLY A 223 -4.28 -3.47 -5.28
CA GLY A 223 -3.05 -4.22 -5.03
C GLY A 223 -2.20 -3.61 -3.92
N GLY A 224 -2.03 -2.28 -3.96
CA GLY A 224 -1.35 -1.52 -2.91
C GLY A 224 -2.00 -1.72 -1.54
N SER A 225 -3.33 -1.64 -1.46
CA SER A 225 -4.08 -1.83 -0.21
C SER A 225 -3.99 -3.23 0.34
N LEU A 226 -4.03 -4.25 -0.52
CA LEU A 226 -3.89 -5.64 -0.07
C LEU A 226 -2.51 -5.88 0.56
N ALA A 227 -1.45 -5.43 -0.11
CA ALA A 227 -0.09 -5.57 0.40
C ALA A 227 0.09 -4.79 1.72
N ALA A 228 -0.34 -3.54 1.78
CA ALA A 228 -0.27 -2.70 2.98
C ALA A 228 -1.00 -3.33 4.17
N LEU A 229 -2.20 -3.87 3.96
CA LEU A 229 -2.95 -4.57 5.00
C LEU A 229 -2.13 -5.70 5.63
N PHE A 230 -1.54 -6.58 4.82
CA PHE A 230 -0.76 -7.70 5.34
C PHE A 230 0.55 -7.25 5.98
N MET A 231 1.25 -6.28 5.39
CA MET A 231 2.49 -5.74 5.95
C MET A 231 2.25 -5.07 7.30
N ARG A 232 1.20 -4.24 7.42
CA ARG A 232 0.87 -3.50 8.64
C ARG A 232 0.30 -4.40 9.73
N VAL A 233 -0.65 -5.29 9.40
CA VAL A 233 -1.23 -6.21 10.40
C VAL A 233 -0.21 -7.26 10.83
N GLY A 234 0.45 -7.91 9.86
CA GLY A 234 1.45 -8.91 10.16
C GLY A 234 2.62 -8.33 10.97
N GLY A 235 3.16 -7.20 10.52
CA GLY A 235 4.28 -6.54 11.19
C GLY A 235 3.88 -6.02 12.56
N GLY A 236 2.67 -5.45 12.68
CA GLY A 236 2.08 -4.99 13.93
C GLY A 236 1.91 -6.09 14.98
N ILE A 237 1.45 -7.28 14.58
CA ILE A 237 1.37 -8.44 15.47
C ILE A 237 2.75 -8.88 15.94
N TYR A 238 3.73 -8.91 15.02
CA TYR A 238 5.09 -9.30 15.36
C TYR A 238 5.74 -8.32 16.35
N THR A 239 5.72 -7.01 16.04
CA THR A 239 6.32 -5.98 16.91
C THR A 239 5.64 -5.95 18.26
N LYS A 240 4.32 -5.84 18.33
CA LYS A 240 3.63 -5.70 19.62
C LYS A 240 3.63 -6.98 20.45
N GLY A 241 3.73 -8.14 19.82
CA GLY A 241 3.97 -9.39 20.54
C GLY A 241 5.35 -9.42 21.23
N ALA A 242 6.37 -8.86 20.58
CA ALA A 242 7.73 -8.84 21.09
C ALA A 242 7.96 -7.72 22.12
N ASP A 243 7.55 -6.49 21.80
CA ASP A 243 7.58 -5.27 22.63
C ASP A 243 6.94 -5.53 24.00
N VAL A 244 5.66 -5.93 24.04
CA VAL A 244 4.93 -6.20 25.29
C VAL A 244 5.60 -7.32 26.10
N GLY A 245 6.11 -8.36 25.44
CA GLY A 245 6.81 -9.45 26.11
C GLY A 245 8.15 -9.03 26.71
N ALA A 246 8.92 -8.24 25.96
CA ALA A 246 10.22 -7.73 26.39
C ALA A 246 10.06 -6.79 27.58
N ASP A 247 9.13 -5.84 27.49
CA ASP A 247 8.96 -4.79 28.48
C ASP A 247 8.36 -5.29 29.79
N LEU A 248 7.35 -6.15 29.74
CA LEU A 248 6.73 -6.66 30.96
C LEU A 248 7.70 -7.54 31.76
N VAL A 249 8.33 -8.52 31.11
CA VAL A 249 9.24 -9.43 31.81
C VAL A 249 10.53 -8.71 32.20
N GLY A 250 11.07 -7.85 31.33
CA GLY A 250 12.31 -7.11 31.60
C GLY A 250 12.14 -6.07 32.70
N LYS A 251 11.26 -5.08 32.49
CA LYS A 251 11.17 -3.89 33.35
C LYS A 251 10.36 -4.17 34.62
N VAL A 252 9.25 -4.90 34.52
CA VAL A 252 8.30 -5.07 35.63
C VAL A 252 8.65 -6.28 36.50
N GLU A 253 8.95 -7.43 35.90
CA GLU A 253 9.21 -8.66 36.66
C GLU A 253 10.67 -8.82 37.09
N ALA A 254 11.61 -8.66 36.16
CA ALA A 254 13.03 -8.86 36.42
C ALA A 254 13.76 -7.59 36.91
N GLY A 255 13.16 -6.42 36.74
CA GLY A 255 13.76 -5.14 37.15
C GLY A 255 15.05 -4.78 36.39
N ILE A 256 15.20 -5.27 35.15
CA ILE A 256 16.32 -4.91 34.26
C ILE A 256 15.92 -3.73 33.35
N PRO A 257 16.89 -2.95 32.83
CA PRO A 257 16.61 -1.87 31.89
C PRO A 257 15.87 -2.34 30.62
N GLU A 258 15.18 -1.39 29.98
CA GLU A 258 14.67 -1.55 28.61
C GLU A 258 15.82 -1.81 27.63
N ASP A 259 15.56 -2.60 26.59
CA ASP A 259 16.57 -3.04 25.61
C ASP A 259 17.81 -3.75 26.20
N ASP A 260 17.71 -4.30 27.41
CA ASP A 260 18.84 -4.98 28.04
C ASP A 260 19.23 -6.26 27.29
N PRO A 261 20.51 -6.48 26.94
CA PRO A 261 20.95 -7.62 26.14
C PRO A 261 20.76 -8.98 26.84
N ARG A 262 20.44 -9.02 28.14
CA ARG A 262 20.09 -10.23 28.87
C ARG A 262 18.65 -10.69 28.58
N ASN A 263 17.80 -9.80 28.09
CA ASN A 263 16.42 -10.11 27.75
C ASN A 263 16.37 -10.72 26.33
N PRO A 264 15.95 -11.98 26.18
CA PRO A 264 15.96 -12.67 24.88
C PRO A 264 14.96 -12.09 23.87
N ALA A 265 14.00 -11.28 24.30
CA ALA A 265 12.99 -10.68 23.43
C ALA A 265 13.47 -9.41 22.72
N THR A 266 14.56 -8.78 23.16
CA THR A 266 15.02 -7.46 22.65
C THR A 266 15.37 -7.46 21.16
N ILE A 267 15.97 -8.54 20.64
CA ILE A 267 16.22 -8.66 19.20
C ILE A 267 14.89 -8.77 18.44
N ALA A 268 13.90 -9.49 18.96
CA ALA A 268 12.61 -9.62 18.30
C ALA A 268 11.85 -8.29 18.31
N ASP A 269 11.94 -7.52 19.40
CA ASP A 269 11.37 -6.18 19.52
C ASP A 269 11.97 -5.23 18.47
N ASN A 270 13.30 -5.11 18.45
CA ASN A 270 14.01 -4.29 17.49
C ASN A 270 13.82 -4.75 16.03
N VAL A 271 13.64 -6.05 15.78
CA VAL A 271 13.21 -6.56 14.45
C VAL A 271 11.79 -6.06 14.14
N GLY A 272 10.91 -6.12 15.13
CA GLY A 272 9.53 -5.64 15.10
C GLY A 272 9.41 -4.21 14.63
N ASP A 273 10.19 -3.29 15.19
CA ASP A 273 10.19 -1.88 14.78
C ASP A 273 10.50 -1.71 13.28
N ASN A 274 11.38 -2.56 12.74
CA ASN A 274 11.75 -2.47 11.33
C ASN A 274 10.69 -3.07 10.41
N VAL A 275 10.05 -4.18 10.81
CA VAL A 275 9.07 -4.88 9.95
C VAL A 275 7.64 -4.37 10.09
N GLY A 276 7.26 -3.90 11.27
CA GLY A 276 5.95 -3.29 11.54
C GLY A 276 6.01 -1.79 11.33
N ASP A 277 6.74 -1.10 12.20
CA ASP A 277 6.68 0.36 12.30
C ASP A 277 7.38 1.03 11.10
N CYS A 278 8.38 0.40 10.48
CA CYS A 278 8.99 0.95 9.26
C CYS A 278 8.38 0.37 7.98
N ALA A 279 8.48 -0.95 7.77
CA ALA A 279 8.03 -1.57 6.52
C ALA A 279 6.50 -1.45 6.34
N GLY A 280 5.75 -1.79 7.40
CA GLY A 280 4.29 -1.71 7.39
C GLY A 280 3.79 -0.27 7.23
N MET A 281 4.40 0.70 7.91
CA MET A 281 4.04 2.11 7.75
C MET A 281 4.36 2.64 6.35
N ALA A 282 5.52 2.28 5.77
CA ALA A 282 5.87 2.70 4.41
C ALA A 282 4.89 2.16 3.35
N ALA A 283 4.46 0.90 3.49
CA ALA A 283 3.45 0.28 2.64
C ALA A 283 2.07 0.92 2.82
N ASP A 284 1.70 1.29 4.04
CA ASP A 284 0.44 1.97 4.35
C ASP A 284 0.39 3.41 3.83
N VAL A 285 1.50 4.16 3.93
CA VAL A 285 1.60 5.49 3.33
C VAL A 285 1.56 5.40 1.80
N PHE A 286 2.15 4.37 1.20
CA PHE A 286 2.04 4.10 -0.24
C PHE A 286 0.58 3.87 -0.64
N GLU A 287 -0.12 3.00 0.09
CA GLU A 287 -1.53 2.71 -0.10
C GLU A 287 -2.37 3.99 -0.05
N SER A 288 -2.21 4.77 1.02
CA SER A 288 -2.99 5.97 1.20
C SER A 288 -2.68 7.01 0.12
N TYR A 289 -1.43 7.10 -0.31
CA TYR A 289 -1.02 7.98 -1.42
C TYR A 289 -1.73 7.60 -2.73
N GLU A 290 -1.75 6.31 -3.07
CA GLU A 290 -2.36 5.81 -4.30
C GLU A 290 -3.88 5.85 -4.26
N VAL A 291 -4.50 5.33 -3.21
CA VAL A 291 -5.97 5.28 -3.10
C VAL A 291 -6.56 6.68 -3.10
N THR A 292 -5.90 7.66 -2.47
CA THR A 292 -6.38 9.05 -2.51
C THR A 292 -6.20 9.70 -3.89
N LEU A 293 -5.18 9.33 -4.66
CA LEU A 293 -5.05 9.74 -6.07
C LEU A 293 -6.15 9.12 -6.93
N VAL A 294 -6.35 7.80 -6.84
CA VAL A 294 -7.38 7.07 -7.60
C VAL A 294 -8.78 7.57 -7.25
N ALA A 295 -9.07 7.77 -5.96
CA ALA A 295 -10.35 8.32 -5.51
C ALA A 295 -10.58 9.74 -6.03
N ALA A 296 -9.56 10.61 -6.02
CA ALA A 296 -9.67 11.96 -6.56
C ALA A 296 -9.95 11.96 -8.07
N ILE A 297 -9.30 11.07 -8.83
CA ILE A 297 -9.55 10.89 -10.27
C ILE A 297 -10.99 10.44 -10.52
N ILE A 298 -11.43 9.37 -9.87
CA ILE A 298 -12.78 8.81 -10.05
C ILE A 298 -13.85 9.84 -9.67
N LEU A 299 -13.68 10.50 -8.51
CA LEU A 299 -14.61 11.52 -8.05
C LEU A 299 -14.63 12.75 -8.97
N GLY A 300 -13.47 13.19 -9.45
CA GLY A 300 -13.35 14.31 -10.39
C GLY A 300 -14.09 14.02 -11.70
N VAL A 301 -13.91 12.82 -12.25
CA VAL A 301 -14.64 12.37 -13.44
C VAL A 301 -16.14 12.31 -13.17
N ALA A 302 -16.57 11.63 -12.10
CA ALA A 302 -17.99 11.50 -11.76
C ALA A 302 -18.68 12.87 -11.55
N ALA A 303 -18.03 13.80 -10.85
CA ALA A 303 -18.54 15.16 -10.64
C ALA A 303 -18.62 15.95 -11.96
N SER A 304 -17.62 15.81 -12.84
CA SER A 304 -17.61 16.51 -14.13
C SER A 304 -18.76 16.06 -15.04
N LEU A 305 -19.14 14.78 -15.02
CA LEU A 305 -20.26 14.27 -15.82
C LEU A 305 -21.60 14.92 -15.44
N VAL A 306 -21.75 15.36 -14.19
CA VAL A 306 -22.97 16.03 -13.69
C VAL A 306 -22.89 17.55 -13.87
N LEU A 307 -21.72 18.13 -13.64
CA LEU A 307 -21.55 19.59 -13.55
C LEU A 307 -21.07 20.22 -14.87
N THR A 308 -19.97 19.70 -15.42
CA THR A 308 -19.29 20.28 -16.60
C THR A 308 -18.46 19.20 -17.30
N PRO A 309 -19.03 18.46 -18.27
CA PRO A 309 -18.37 17.30 -18.88
C PRO A 309 -17.01 17.61 -19.51
N GLU A 310 -16.83 18.81 -20.06
CA GLU A 310 -15.57 19.27 -20.66
C GLU A 310 -14.40 19.38 -19.65
N SER A 311 -14.70 19.36 -18.35
CA SER A 311 -13.69 19.44 -17.29
C SER A 311 -13.10 18.08 -16.89
N ALA A 312 -13.68 16.96 -17.34
CA ALA A 312 -13.29 15.61 -16.91
C ALA A 312 -11.78 15.36 -17.03
N MET A 313 -11.23 15.54 -18.23
CA MET A 313 -9.79 15.33 -18.48
C MET A 313 -8.92 16.29 -17.67
N LYS A 314 -9.34 17.54 -17.51
CA LYS A 314 -8.60 18.54 -16.74
C LYS A 314 -8.50 18.14 -15.26
N LEU A 315 -9.57 17.59 -14.69
CA LEU A 315 -9.58 17.13 -13.30
C LEU A 315 -8.73 15.87 -13.10
N VAL A 316 -8.72 14.96 -14.08
CA VAL A 316 -7.82 13.78 -14.08
C VAL A 316 -6.36 14.23 -14.07
N MET A 317 -5.98 15.10 -15.00
CA MET A 317 -4.62 15.62 -15.11
C MET A 317 -4.23 16.49 -13.90
N PHE A 318 -5.18 17.25 -13.35
CA PHE A 318 -4.98 18.03 -12.13
C PHE A 318 -4.61 17.14 -10.93
N ALA A 319 -5.31 16.02 -10.73
CA ALA A 319 -5.02 15.10 -9.64
C ALA A 319 -3.58 14.55 -9.71
N LEU A 320 -3.11 14.18 -10.91
CA LEU A 320 -1.73 13.74 -11.13
C LEU A 320 -0.71 14.87 -10.95
N LEU A 321 -1.00 16.06 -11.48
CA LEU A 321 -0.10 17.20 -11.43
C LEU A 321 0.09 17.69 -10.00
N VAL A 322 -0.97 17.76 -9.20
CA VAL A 322 -0.87 18.13 -7.77
C VAL A 322 0.02 17.15 -7.01
N ARG A 323 -0.09 15.86 -7.32
CA ARG A 323 0.79 14.83 -6.75
C ARG A 323 2.24 14.98 -7.21
N GLY A 324 2.46 15.32 -8.47
CA GLY A 324 3.78 15.63 -9.01
C GLY A 324 4.41 16.85 -8.35
N VAL A 325 3.66 17.95 -8.19
CA VAL A 325 4.16 19.18 -7.54
C VAL A 325 4.47 18.98 -6.05
N GLY A 326 3.80 18.04 -5.40
CA GLY A 326 4.07 17.69 -4.00
C GLY A 326 5.39 16.94 -3.78
N VAL A 327 5.97 16.36 -4.84
CA VAL A 327 7.29 15.71 -4.84
C VAL A 327 8.39 16.77 -4.92
#